data_AF-A0AAN0JYN9-F1
#
_entry.id   AF-A0AAN0JYN9-F1
#
_cell.length_a   1.000
_cell.length_b   1.000
_cell.length_c   1.000
_cell.angle_alpha   90.00
_cell.angle_beta   90.00
_cell.angle_gamma   90.00
#
_symmetry.space_group_name_H-M   'P 1'
#
loop_
_entity.id
_entity.type
_entity.pdbx_description
1 polymer ?
#
loop_
_entity_poly.entity_id
_entity_poly.type
_entity_poly.pdbx_seq_one_letter_code
_entity_poly.pdbx_strand_id
1 'polypeptide(L)'
;MSFEIDDCKFHLKAMTRPDYQPLVDNKRIIEKLRERITLMNIELMTEREHNEKIIKDIEDLKDKETEDPAGDKVTSDEEIEYNSMNDEFKDQICSFKLYCNHPVTGKFLESILEVHKDELLLTVLDKAYELMKLAPHIPIERCRLVKYSYDDDLMEQSFDLDEFQHQTIGQIVGGTRRYYPFGLFIETREENEIFDKYHDGGNNLKISVVDLSTGKVGSAKLVRVEDGWTVGELKHHIGEVYNLNSSCMRFVLEEKNDVTDISDAGSTLGKIFRKSTYKDRQLVYVSSDSEDYKKEFKDSEMYVQICF
;
A
#
# COMPACT_ATOMS: atom_id res chain seq x y z
N MET A 1 12.28 -15.22 -17.21
CA MET A 1 13.32 -15.17 -18.26
C MET A 1 13.31 -16.34 -19.26
N SER A 2 13.59 -17.60 -18.90
CA SER A 2 13.64 -18.70 -19.92
C SER A 2 12.32 -18.91 -20.66
N PHE A 3 11.19 -18.87 -19.95
CA PHE A 3 9.85 -18.98 -20.52
C PHE A 3 9.49 -17.80 -21.45
N GLU A 4 9.89 -16.56 -21.11
CA GLU A 4 9.66 -15.38 -21.94
C GLU A 4 10.51 -15.39 -23.23
N ILE A 5 11.74 -15.91 -23.14
CA ILE A 5 12.58 -16.14 -24.32
C ILE A 5 11.93 -17.17 -25.25
N ASP A 6 11.35 -18.23 -24.70
CA ASP A 6 10.69 -19.28 -25.48
C ASP A 6 9.39 -18.78 -26.13
N ASP A 7 8.64 -17.92 -25.44
CA ASP A 7 7.47 -17.24 -26.01
C ASP A 7 7.86 -16.28 -27.16
N CYS A 8 8.91 -15.47 -26.97
CA CYS A 8 9.44 -14.62 -28.03
C CYS A 8 9.97 -15.43 -29.23
N LYS A 9 10.63 -16.57 -29.00
CA LYS A 9 11.07 -17.50 -30.05
C LYS A 9 9.89 -18.13 -30.79
N PHE A 10 8.82 -18.46 -30.08
CA PHE A 10 7.59 -18.98 -30.67
C PHE A 10 6.97 -17.97 -31.65
N HIS A 11 6.84 -16.72 -31.22
CA HIS A 11 6.37 -15.63 -32.08
C HIS A 11 7.30 -15.37 -33.28
N LEU A 12 8.61 -15.34 -33.07
CA LEU A 12 9.59 -15.17 -34.15
C LEU A 12 9.51 -16.33 -35.17
N LYS A 13 9.32 -17.56 -34.71
CA LYS A 13 9.18 -18.75 -35.58
C LYS A 13 7.91 -18.68 -36.41
N ALA A 14 6.79 -18.20 -35.86
CA ALA A 14 5.56 -17.97 -36.61
C ALA A 14 5.74 -16.90 -37.70
N MET A 15 6.47 -15.83 -37.41
CA MET A 15 6.72 -14.70 -38.33
C MET A 15 7.83 -14.94 -39.37
N THR A 16 8.56 -16.05 -39.29
CA THR A 16 9.65 -16.38 -40.23
C THR A 16 9.32 -17.57 -41.12
N ARG A 17 8.06 -18.03 -41.11
CA ARG A 17 7.64 -19.13 -41.97
C ARG A 17 7.69 -18.76 -43.46
N PRO A 18 7.98 -19.69 -44.37
CA PRO A 18 8.09 -19.40 -45.81
C PRO A 18 6.81 -18.86 -46.46
N ASP A 19 5.65 -19.14 -45.88
CA ASP A 19 4.32 -18.67 -46.30
C ASP A 19 3.98 -17.27 -45.76
N TYR A 20 4.82 -16.70 -44.90
CA TYR A 20 4.66 -15.36 -44.37
C TYR A 20 5.38 -14.34 -45.25
N GLN A 21 4.63 -13.43 -45.89
CA GLN A 21 5.18 -12.28 -46.64
C GLN A 21 5.17 -11.02 -45.76
N PRO A 22 6.31 -10.61 -45.17
CA PRO A 22 6.36 -9.45 -44.29
C PRO A 22 6.27 -8.13 -45.07
N LEU A 23 5.36 -7.25 -44.66
CA LEU A 23 5.38 -5.82 -44.99
C LEU A 23 6.58 -5.13 -44.32
N VAL A 24 6.95 -3.93 -44.76
CA VAL A 24 8.11 -3.17 -44.24
C VAL A 24 8.06 -3.02 -42.71
N ASP A 25 6.88 -2.74 -42.14
CA ASP A 25 6.70 -2.62 -40.70
C ASP A 25 6.89 -3.95 -39.95
N ASN A 26 6.45 -5.06 -40.55
CA ASN A 26 6.63 -6.40 -40.00
C ASN A 26 8.11 -6.81 -40.00
N LYS A 27 8.90 -6.36 -41.00
CA LYS A 27 10.35 -6.59 -41.02
C LYS A 27 11.03 -5.91 -39.83
N ARG A 28 10.66 -4.67 -39.54
CA ARG A 28 11.18 -3.92 -38.38
C ARG A 28 10.77 -4.55 -37.05
N ILE A 29 9.57 -5.10 -36.95
CA ILE A 29 9.09 -5.81 -35.76
C ILE A 29 9.87 -7.13 -35.56
N ILE A 30 10.14 -7.88 -36.63
CA ILE A 30 10.97 -9.09 -36.58
C ILE A 30 12.40 -8.77 -36.12
N GLU A 31 12.99 -7.68 -36.60
CA GLU A 31 14.33 -7.22 -36.17
C GLU A 31 14.34 -6.88 -34.68
N LYS A 32 13.35 -6.09 -34.20
CA LYS A 32 13.22 -5.78 -32.76
C LYS A 32 13.01 -7.01 -31.89
N LEU A 33 12.23 -7.99 -32.35
CA LEU A 33 12.04 -9.27 -31.64
C LEU A 33 13.34 -10.07 -31.55
N ARG A 34 14.14 -10.09 -32.63
CA ARG A 34 15.47 -10.73 -32.61
C ARG A 34 16.41 -10.05 -31.63
N GLU A 35 16.49 -8.72 -31.66
CA GLU A 35 17.30 -7.94 -30.71
C GLU A 35 16.89 -8.21 -29.26
N ARG A 36 15.59 -8.23 -28.97
CA ARG A 36 15.07 -8.54 -27.64
C ARG A 36 15.44 -9.95 -27.18
N ILE A 37 15.29 -10.96 -28.05
CA ILE A 37 15.71 -12.34 -27.74
C ILE A 37 17.22 -12.41 -27.49
N THR A 38 18.04 -11.72 -28.29
CA THR A 38 19.48 -11.69 -28.09
C THR A 38 19.85 -11.06 -26.75
N LEU A 39 19.24 -9.92 -26.40
CA LEU A 39 19.51 -9.24 -25.13
C LEU A 39 19.14 -10.11 -23.92
N MET A 40 17.95 -10.71 -23.93
CA MET A 40 17.50 -11.61 -22.86
C MET A 40 18.37 -12.86 -22.72
N ASN A 41 18.91 -13.40 -23.83
CA ASN A 41 19.85 -14.53 -23.76
C ASN A 41 21.20 -14.11 -23.18
N ILE A 42 21.69 -12.90 -23.48
CA ILE A 42 22.93 -12.39 -22.88
C ILE A 42 22.74 -12.20 -21.37
N GLU A 43 21.64 -11.58 -20.95
CA GLU A 43 21.30 -11.40 -19.53
C GLU A 43 21.21 -12.75 -18.80
N LEU A 44 20.52 -13.73 -19.38
CA LEU A 44 20.42 -15.08 -18.81
C LEU A 44 21.76 -15.82 -18.76
N MET A 45 22.66 -15.60 -19.73
CA MET A 45 24.03 -16.16 -19.68
C MET A 45 24.86 -15.48 -18.59
N THR A 46 24.77 -14.16 -18.44
CA THR A 46 25.50 -13.45 -17.38
C THR A 46 25.01 -13.82 -15.98
N GLU A 47 23.70 -14.05 -15.81
CA GLU A 47 23.12 -14.53 -14.56
C GLU A 47 23.57 -15.96 -14.24
N ARG A 48 23.65 -16.83 -15.26
CA ARG A 48 24.19 -18.20 -15.10
C ARG A 48 25.67 -18.20 -14.73
N GLU A 49 26.50 -17.40 -15.41
CA GLU A 49 27.92 -17.27 -15.08
C GLU A 49 28.11 -16.74 -13.65
N HIS A 50 27.27 -15.80 -13.21
CA HIS A 50 27.27 -15.31 -11.84
C HIS A 50 26.90 -16.40 -10.84
N ASN A 51 25.85 -17.16 -11.11
CA ASN A 51 25.40 -18.27 -10.27
C ASN A 51 26.41 -19.42 -10.21
N GLU A 52 27.05 -19.78 -11.33
CA GLU A 52 28.12 -20.79 -11.38
C GLU A 52 29.34 -20.36 -10.56
N LYS A 53 29.69 -19.06 -10.60
CA LYS A 53 30.76 -18.51 -9.77
C LYS A 53 30.41 -18.61 -8.29
N ILE A 54 29.18 -18.29 -7.90
CA ILE A 54 28.70 -18.42 -6.52
C ILE A 54 28.75 -19.89 -6.06
N ILE A 55 28.29 -20.84 -6.88
CA ILE A 55 28.32 -22.27 -6.56
C ILE A 55 29.75 -22.75 -6.35
N LYS A 56 30.67 -22.36 -7.24
CA LYS A 56 32.09 -22.70 -7.13
C LYS A 56 32.74 -22.12 -5.88
N ASP A 57 32.43 -20.87 -5.54
CA ASP A 57 32.94 -20.22 -4.33
C ASP A 57 32.41 -20.93 -3.06
N ILE A 58 31.21 -21.51 -3.10
CA ILE A 58 30.64 -22.34 -2.01
C ILE A 58 31.36 -23.71 -1.91
N GLU A 59 31.66 -24.36 -3.04
CA GLU A 59 32.40 -25.64 -3.06
C GLU A 59 33.84 -25.47 -2.55
N ASP A 60 34.54 -24.42 -2.98
CA ASP A 60 35.91 -24.09 -2.55
C ASP A 60 36.01 -23.75 -1.04
N LEU A 61 34.89 -23.37 -0.41
CA LEU A 61 34.79 -23.15 1.05
C LEU A 61 34.58 -24.46 1.81
N LYS A 62 33.79 -25.40 1.27
CA LYS A 62 33.55 -26.72 1.88
C LYS A 62 34.81 -27.60 1.91
N ASP A 63 35.65 -27.53 0.88
CA ASP A 63 36.90 -28.30 0.81
C ASP A 63 37.98 -27.82 1.79
N LYS A 64 37.82 -26.62 2.39
CA LYS A 64 38.76 -26.06 3.39
C LYS A 64 38.39 -26.39 4.84
N GLU A 65 37.22 -26.99 5.10
CA GLU A 65 36.75 -27.29 6.46
C GLU A 65 36.93 -28.77 6.89
N THR A 66 37.61 -29.60 6.08
CA THR A 66 37.95 -30.98 6.47
C THR A 66 39.43 -31.15 6.81
N GLU A 67 39.90 -30.49 7.87
CA GLU A 67 40.99 -31.03 8.71
C GLU A 67 40.66 -30.84 10.21
N ASP A 68 40.55 -31.99 10.88
CA ASP A 68 40.50 -32.30 12.31
C ASP A 68 39.17 -32.44 13.10
N PRO A 69 39.08 -33.46 14.00
CA PRO A 69 37.83 -33.99 14.51
C PRO A 69 37.53 -33.62 15.98
N ALA A 70 36.27 -33.89 16.34
CA ALA A 70 35.74 -34.19 17.68
C ALA A 70 34.98 -33.07 18.40
N GLY A 71 33.72 -33.37 18.71
CA GLY A 71 33.04 -32.82 19.89
C GLY A 71 31.56 -32.49 19.68
N ASP A 72 30.70 -33.50 19.81
CA ASP A 72 29.24 -33.39 19.88
C ASP A 72 28.72 -32.19 20.70
N LYS A 73 27.79 -31.43 20.10
CA LYS A 73 26.51 -31.12 20.73
C LYS A 73 25.51 -30.62 19.69
N VAL A 74 24.50 -31.46 19.46
CA VAL A 74 23.32 -31.21 18.63
C VAL A 74 22.61 -29.94 19.09
N THR A 75 22.61 -28.92 18.23
CA THR A 75 21.62 -27.83 18.20
C THR A 75 21.12 -27.76 16.76
N SER A 76 19.79 -27.85 16.63
CA SER A 76 19.00 -27.97 15.41
C SER A 76 19.54 -27.23 14.18
N ASP A 77 19.59 -27.94 13.05
CA ASP A 77 20.09 -27.53 11.74
C ASP A 77 19.38 -26.31 11.09
N GLU A 78 18.46 -25.63 11.77
CA GLU A 78 17.71 -24.48 11.24
C GLU A 78 18.42 -23.11 11.45
N GLU A 79 19.43 -23.02 12.32
CA GLU A 79 20.07 -21.74 12.66
C GLU A 79 21.45 -21.49 12.01
N ILE A 80 22.06 -22.50 11.37
CA ILE A 80 23.44 -22.38 10.84
C ILE A 80 23.48 -21.95 9.36
N GLU A 81 22.39 -22.10 8.59
CA GLU A 81 22.37 -21.78 7.15
C GLU A 81 21.97 -20.31 6.81
N TYR A 82 21.77 -19.43 7.81
CA TYR A 82 21.26 -18.05 7.58
C TYR A 82 22.31 -16.92 7.70
N ASN A 83 23.57 -17.24 7.97
CA ASN A 83 24.63 -16.26 8.26
C ASN A 83 25.69 -16.07 7.17
N SER A 84 25.48 -16.55 5.95
CA SER A 84 26.47 -16.39 4.86
C SER A 84 25.92 -15.81 3.53
N MET A 85 24.79 -15.10 3.55
CA MET A 85 24.47 -14.14 2.49
C MET A 85 25.09 -12.79 2.89
N ASN A 86 26.08 -12.33 2.12
CA ASN A 86 26.77 -11.04 2.28
C ASN A 86 25.79 -9.96 2.77
N ASP A 87 26.09 -9.32 3.91
CA ASP A 87 25.24 -8.28 4.52
C ASP A 87 24.86 -7.17 3.51
N GLU A 88 25.70 -6.91 2.50
CA GLU A 88 25.44 -5.95 1.42
C GLU A 88 24.22 -6.29 0.54
N PHE A 89 23.86 -7.57 0.35
CA PHE A 89 22.66 -7.96 -0.41
C PHE A 89 21.39 -7.85 0.44
N LYS A 90 21.48 -8.10 1.76
CA LYS A 90 20.35 -7.96 2.69
C LYS A 90 19.91 -6.48 2.80
N ASP A 91 20.84 -5.55 2.64
CA ASP A 91 20.57 -4.12 2.66
C ASP A 91 19.93 -3.57 1.37
N GLN A 92 19.73 -4.42 0.36
CA GLN A 92 19.11 -4.05 -0.92
C GLN A 92 17.66 -4.55 -1.06
N ILE A 93 17.20 -5.40 -0.16
CA ILE A 93 15.84 -5.96 -0.18
C ILE A 93 14.93 -5.16 0.75
N CYS A 94 13.75 -4.80 0.22
CA CYS A 94 12.64 -4.26 0.99
C CYS A 94 11.64 -5.40 1.26
N SER A 95 11.34 -5.66 2.53
CA SER A 95 10.33 -6.65 2.94
C SER A 95 9.12 -5.95 3.55
N PHE A 96 7.95 -6.19 2.97
CA PHE A 96 6.68 -5.60 3.38
C PHE A 96 5.68 -6.69 3.76
N LYS A 97 4.88 -6.42 4.78
CA LYS A 97 3.59 -7.10 4.90
C LYS A 97 2.68 -6.61 3.79
N LEU A 98 2.18 -7.52 2.98
CA LEU A 98 1.26 -7.23 1.88
C LEU A 98 -0.13 -7.72 2.27
N TYR A 99 -1.14 -6.88 2.02
CA TYR A 99 -2.53 -7.17 2.31
C TYR A 99 -3.41 -7.00 1.08
N CYS A 100 -4.53 -7.70 1.01
CA CYS A 100 -5.60 -7.40 0.06
C CYS A 100 -6.94 -7.98 0.54
N ASN A 101 -8.04 -7.43 0.00
CA ASN A 101 -9.33 -8.09 0.07
C ASN A 101 -9.52 -8.90 -1.20
N HIS A 102 -9.61 -10.23 -1.09
CA HIS A 102 -9.74 -11.08 -2.26
C HIS A 102 -11.05 -10.75 -3.01
N PRO A 103 -11.01 -10.39 -4.31
CA PRO A 103 -12.13 -9.78 -5.02
C PRO A 103 -13.37 -10.69 -5.11
N VAL A 104 -13.17 -12.01 -5.18
CA VAL A 104 -14.28 -12.99 -5.22
C VAL A 104 -14.79 -13.40 -3.84
N THR A 105 -13.89 -13.64 -2.89
CA THR A 105 -14.26 -14.28 -1.60
C THR A 105 -14.52 -13.26 -0.50
N GLY A 106 -14.10 -12.00 -0.68
CA GLY A 106 -14.13 -10.96 0.34
C GLY A 106 -13.20 -11.23 1.53
N LYS A 107 -12.37 -12.28 1.48
CA LYS A 107 -11.46 -12.61 2.56
C LYS A 107 -10.29 -11.63 2.59
N PHE A 108 -9.97 -11.15 3.78
CA PHE A 108 -8.74 -10.41 4.03
C PHE A 108 -7.55 -11.38 3.98
N LEU A 109 -6.58 -11.08 3.12
CA LEU A 109 -5.37 -11.87 2.91
C LEU A 109 -4.14 -11.09 3.41
N GLU A 110 -3.16 -11.82 3.94
CA GLU A 110 -1.84 -11.31 4.35
C GLU A 110 -0.76 -12.22 3.75
N SER A 111 0.33 -11.61 3.26
CA SER A 111 1.53 -12.29 2.79
C SER A 111 2.76 -11.42 3.02
N ILE A 112 3.96 -11.93 2.76
CA ILE A 112 5.20 -11.16 2.81
C ILE A 112 5.67 -10.92 1.38
N LEU A 113 5.82 -9.65 1.01
CA LEU A 113 6.35 -9.22 -0.28
C LEU A 113 7.80 -8.77 -0.12
N GLU A 114 8.70 -9.46 -0.79
CA GLU A 114 10.13 -9.11 -0.83
C GLU A 114 10.49 -8.65 -2.25
N VAL A 115 11.03 -7.43 -2.33
CA VAL A 115 11.40 -6.79 -3.59
C VAL A 115 12.73 -6.09 -3.45
N HIS A 116 13.51 -6.04 -4.52
CA HIS A 116 14.73 -5.26 -4.54
C HIS A 116 14.40 -3.77 -4.56
N LYS A 117 15.16 -2.96 -3.82
CA LYS A 117 14.90 -1.51 -3.64
C LYS A 117 14.86 -0.72 -4.94
N ASP A 118 15.58 -1.20 -5.95
CA ASP A 118 15.71 -0.55 -7.26
C ASP A 118 14.63 -0.99 -8.25
N GLU A 119 13.71 -1.88 -7.85
CA GLU A 119 12.55 -2.23 -8.67
C GLU A 119 11.58 -1.06 -8.78
N LEU A 120 11.07 -0.84 -9.99
CA LEU A 120 10.05 0.17 -10.25
C LEU A 120 8.70 -0.25 -9.65
N LEU A 121 7.89 0.73 -9.29
CA LEU A 121 6.58 0.50 -8.67
C LEU A 121 5.69 -0.47 -9.46
N LEU A 122 5.69 -0.38 -10.80
CA LEU A 122 4.92 -1.29 -11.66
C LEU A 122 5.34 -2.75 -11.47
N THR A 123 6.64 -3.03 -11.46
CA THR A 123 7.17 -4.38 -11.24
C THR A 123 6.83 -4.90 -9.84
N VAL A 124 6.84 -4.02 -8.84
CA VAL A 124 6.43 -4.38 -7.47
C VAL A 124 4.94 -4.70 -7.41
N LEU A 125 4.09 -3.96 -8.14
CA LEU A 125 2.67 -4.26 -8.27
C LEU A 125 2.43 -5.61 -8.97
N ASP A 126 3.16 -5.92 -10.05
CA ASP A 126 3.07 -7.21 -10.75
C ASP A 126 3.35 -8.37 -9.78
N LYS A 127 4.45 -8.29 -9.03
CA LYS A 127 4.82 -9.31 -8.03
C LYS A 127 3.79 -9.44 -6.92
N ALA A 128 3.28 -8.31 -6.41
CA ALA A 128 2.25 -8.29 -5.38
C ALA A 128 0.96 -8.96 -5.87
N TYR A 129 0.55 -8.64 -7.11
CA TYR A 129 -0.64 -9.18 -7.76
C TYR A 129 -0.56 -10.70 -7.98
N GLU A 130 0.60 -11.19 -8.42
CA GLU A 130 0.88 -12.63 -8.56
C GLU A 130 0.86 -13.34 -7.20
N LEU A 131 1.55 -12.76 -6.21
CA LEU A 131 1.64 -13.32 -4.85
C LEU A 131 0.26 -13.49 -4.21
N MET A 132 -0.63 -12.52 -4.43
CA MET A 132 -2.01 -12.53 -3.93
C MET A 132 -2.99 -13.35 -4.80
N LYS A 133 -2.51 -13.91 -5.92
CA LYS A 133 -3.31 -14.78 -6.82
C LYS A 133 -4.60 -14.13 -7.28
N LEU A 134 -4.53 -12.86 -7.66
CA LEU A 134 -5.69 -12.08 -8.08
C LEU A 134 -6.16 -12.41 -9.50
N ALA A 135 -5.29 -12.96 -10.35
CA ALA A 135 -5.68 -13.47 -11.66
C ALA A 135 -6.51 -14.77 -11.56
N PRO A 136 -7.50 -14.98 -12.45
CA PRO A 136 -7.98 -14.07 -13.48
C PRO A 136 -9.14 -13.15 -12.99
N HIS A 137 -9.34 -13.04 -11.69
CA HIS A 137 -10.55 -12.48 -11.10
C HIS A 137 -10.68 -10.96 -11.26
N ILE A 138 -9.57 -10.24 -11.22
CA ILE A 138 -9.52 -8.80 -11.46
C ILE A 138 -8.28 -8.47 -12.30
N PRO A 139 -8.39 -7.70 -13.39
CA PRO A 139 -7.25 -7.26 -14.18
C PRO A 139 -6.38 -6.28 -13.39
N ILE A 140 -5.07 -6.31 -13.62
CA ILE A 140 -4.09 -5.54 -12.83
C ILE A 140 -4.25 -4.02 -12.99
N GLU A 141 -4.82 -3.55 -14.09
CA GLU A 141 -5.13 -2.14 -14.35
C GLU A 141 -6.23 -1.58 -13.43
N ARG A 142 -6.92 -2.47 -12.71
CA ARG A 142 -7.88 -2.13 -11.65
C ARG A 142 -7.30 -2.33 -10.25
N CYS A 143 -5.99 -2.48 -10.15
CA CYS A 143 -5.25 -2.62 -8.90
C CYS A 143 -4.26 -1.48 -8.74
N ARG A 144 -3.98 -1.10 -7.49
CA ARG A 144 -2.85 -0.24 -7.13
C ARG A 144 -2.28 -0.63 -5.77
N LEU A 145 -1.05 -0.18 -5.51
CA LEU A 145 -0.45 -0.29 -4.18
C LEU A 145 -0.75 0.95 -3.35
N VAL A 146 -1.04 0.73 -2.08
CA VAL A 146 -1.30 1.76 -1.09
C VAL A 146 -0.47 1.49 0.15
N LYS A 147 0.18 2.53 0.69
CA LYS A 147 0.80 2.50 2.02
C LYS A 147 -0.30 2.31 3.05
N TYR A 148 -0.23 1.24 3.82
CA TYR A 148 -1.29 0.84 4.72
C TYR A 148 -0.77 0.64 6.15
N SER A 149 -1.41 1.33 7.09
CA SER A 149 -1.21 1.09 8.52
C SER A 149 -2.23 0.06 8.98
N TYR A 150 -1.76 -1.14 9.34
CA TYR A 150 -2.64 -2.19 9.86
C TYR A 150 -3.19 -1.85 11.24
N ASP A 151 -2.36 -1.26 12.11
CA ASP A 151 -2.80 -0.85 13.44
C ASP A 151 -3.80 0.32 13.37
N ASP A 152 -3.65 1.23 12.40
CA ASP A 152 -4.59 2.35 12.28
C ASP A 152 -5.77 2.02 11.36
N ASP A 153 -5.73 0.86 10.70
CA ASP A 153 -6.65 0.41 9.65
C ASP A 153 -6.95 1.58 8.69
N LEU A 154 -5.86 2.09 8.12
CA LEU A 154 -5.81 3.35 7.39
C LEU A 154 -4.99 3.17 6.10
N MET A 155 -5.62 3.50 4.99
CA MET A 155 -4.96 3.79 3.72
C MET A 155 -4.25 5.14 3.84
N GLU A 156 -2.96 5.12 4.12
CA GLU A 156 -2.18 6.33 4.39
C GLU A 156 -1.92 7.10 3.09
N GLN A 157 -1.32 6.44 2.09
CA GLN A 157 -0.89 7.10 0.85
C GLN A 157 -1.04 6.17 -0.35
N SER A 158 -1.64 6.67 -1.43
CA SER A 158 -1.74 5.93 -2.67
C SER A 158 -0.44 6.03 -3.47
N PHE A 159 0.05 4.90 -3.96
CA PHE A 159 1.18 4.84 -4.89
C PHE A 159 0.63 4.70 -6.30
N ASP A 160 0.15 5.83 -6.84
CA ASP A 160 -0.43 5.86 -8.18
C ASP A 160 0.67 5.87 -9.25
N LEU A 161 0.48 5.05 -10.29
CA LEU A 161 1.49 4.86 -11.33
C LEU A 161 1.78 6.15 -12.12
N ASP A 162 0.79 7.01 -12.33
CA ASP A 162 0.99 8.29 -13.02
C ASP A 162 1.96 9.24 -12.30
N GLU A 163 2.02 9.16 -10.97
CA GLU A 163 2.91 9.97 -10.12
C GLU A 163 4.26 9.27 -9.86
N PHE A 164 4.24 7.94 -9.65
CA PHE A 164 5.38 7.19 -9.13
C PHE A 164 6.01 6.20 -10.12
N GLN A 165 5.54 6.08 -11.38
CA GLN A 165 6.02 5.07 -12.35
C GLN A 165 7.54 5.03 -12.57
N HIS A 166 8.21 6.18 -12.45
CA HIS A 166 9.66 6.28 -12.68
C HIS A 166 10.49 6.13 -11.40
N GLN A 167 9.82 6.05 -10.24
CA GLN A 167 10.48 5.91 -8.96
C GLN A 167 10.62 4.43 -8.61
N THR A 168 11.75 4.10 -8.00
CA THR A 168 11.95 2.77 -7.42
C THR A 168 11.23 2.66 -6.09
N ILE A 169 10.87 1.45 -5.69
CA ILE A 169 10.19 1.24 -4.41
C ILE A 169 11.01 1.75 -3.23
N GLY A 170 12.34 1.60 -3.28
CA GLY A 170 13.26 2.14 -2.28
C GLY A 170 13.24 3.67 -2.21
N GLN A 171 13.06 4.36 -3.34
CA GLN A 171 12.89 5.82 -3.33
C GLN A 171 11.56 6.23 -2.71
N ILE A 172 10.47 5.55 -3.07
CA ILE A 172 9.11 5.84 -2.58
C ILE A 172 9.03 5.68 -1.06
N VAL A 173 9.64 4.63 -0.51
CA VAL A 173 9.55 4.30 0.92
C VAL A 173 10.67 4.91 1.78
N GLY A 174 11.55 5.72 1.18
CA GLY A 174 12.58 6.48 1.89
C GLY A 174 13.82 5.66 2.31
N GLY A 175 14.25 4.70 1.48
CA GLY A 175 15.47 3.92 1.64
C GLY A 175 15.23 2.41 1.68
N THR A 176 16.17 1.66 2.24
CA THR A 176 16.01 0.23 2.52
C THR A 176 15.87 -0.04 4.00
N ARG A 177 14.91 -0.91 4.33
CA ARG A 177 14.73 -1.47 5.66
C ARG A 177 14.33 -2.93 5.53
N ARG A 178 14.90 -3.79 6.38
CA ARG A 178 14.48 -5.19 6.49
C ARG A 178 13.02 -5.32 6.94
N TYR A 179 12.50 -4.34 7.66
CA TYR A 179 11.10 -4.29 8.07
C TYR A 179 10.62 -2.83 8.09
N TYR A 180 9.54 -2.56 7.35
CA TYR A 180 8.88 -1.26 7.38
C TYR A 180 7.84 -1.24 8.49
N PRO A 181 7.66 -0.10 9.19
CA PRO A 181 6.64 0.06 10.22
C PRO A 181 5.21 0.12 9.63
N PHE A 182 5.06 -0.02 8.31
CA PHE A 182 3.80 -0.03 7.58
C PHE A 182 3.79 -1.21 6.60
N GLY A 183 2.60 -1.63 6.18
CA GLY A 183 2.42 -2.61 5.12
C GLY A 183 2.01 -1.97 3.80
N LEU A 184 1.94 -2.80 2.77
CA LEU A 184 1.35 -2.45 1.49
C LEU A 184 -0.02 -3.12 1.37
N PHE A 185 -0.98 -2.43 0.75
CA PHE A 185 -2.29 -2.98 0.45
C PHE A 185 -2.52 -2.93 -1.06
N ILE A 186 -2.98 -4.03 -1.65
CA ILE A 186 -3.49 -4.03 -3.03
C ILE A 186 -4.94 -3.60 -2.99
N GLU A 187 -5.17 -2.35 -3.34
CA GLU A 187 -6.51 -1.81 -3.48
C GLU A 187 -7.05 -2.12 -4.86
N THR A 188 -8.32 -2.50 -4.91
CA THR A 188 -9.05 -2.88 -6.13
C THR A 188 -10.23 -1.96 -6.35
N ARG A 189 -10.53 -1.61 -7.60
CA ARG A 189 -11.70 -0.83 -7.97
C ARG A 189 -12.60 -1.56 -8.96
N GLU A 190 -13.87 -1.17 -9.00
CA GLU A 190 -14.77 -1.60 -10.07
C GLU A 190 -14.41 -0.93 -11.42
N GLU A 191 -14.90 -1.49 -12.53
CA GLU A 191 -14.47 -1.10 -13.89
C GLU A 191 -14.61 0.41 -14.17
N ASN A 192 -15.71 1.01 -13.71
CA ASN A 192 -16.05 2.42 -13.95
C ASN A 192 -15.76 3.32 -12.75
N GLU A 193 -15.22 2.76 -11.67
CA GLU A 193 -14.88 3.51 -10.47
C GLU A 193 -13.52 4.20 -10.66
N ILE A 194 -13.30 5.32 -9.99
CA ILE A 194 -12.01 5.99 -9.92
C ILE A 194 -11.50 5.77 -8.51
N PHE A 195 -10.22 5.45 -8.36
CA PHE A 195 -9.64 5.36 -7.04
C PHE A 195 -9.69 6.70 -6.31
N ASP A 196 -10.06 6.69 -5.03
CA ASP A 196 -9.88 7.86 -4.17
C ASP A 196 -8.39 8.20 -4.06
N LYS A 197 -8.01 9.47 -4.01
CA LYS A 197 -6.60 9.84 -3.81
C LYS A 197 -6.29 9.88 -2.32
N TYR A 198 -5.21 9.22 -1.90
CA TYR A 198 -4.75 9.25 -0.50
C TYR A 198 -3.40 9.96 -0.41
N HIS A 199 -3.35 11.05 0.36
CA HIS A 199 -2.11 11.76 0.65
C HIS A 199 -1.53 11.33 2.00
N ASP A 200 -0.20 11.31 2.09
CA ASP A 200 0.49 11.05 3.35
C ASP A 200 0.04 12.06 4.41
N GLY A 201 -0.14 11.59 5.65
CA GLY A 201 -0.77 12.39 6.72
C GLY A 201 -2.28 12.22 6.82
N GLY A 202 -2.84 11.14 6.29
CA GLY A 202 -4.22 10.73 6.60
C GLY A 202 -4.39 10.35 8.08
N ASN A 203 -5.61 10.50 8.59
CA ASN A 203 -6.03 10.04 9.91
C ASN A 203 -7.49 9.54 9.84
N ASN A 204 -7.90 8.65 10.72
CA ASN A 204 -9.27 8.12 10.78
C ASN A 204 -9.97 8.61 12.05
N LEU A 205 -11.04 9.40 11.89
CA LEU A 205 -11.87 9.87 12.98
C LEU A 205 -13.15 9.04 13.09
N LYS A 206 -13.64 8.86 14.33
CA LYS A 206 -15.00 8.37 14.55
C LYS A 206 -15.95 9.56 14.54
N ILE A 207 -16.88 9.60 13.61
CA ILE A 207 -17.89 10.65 13.49
C ILE A 207 -19.25 10.12 13.91
N SER A 208 -19.84 10.72 14.94
CA SER A 208 -21.20 10.45 15.40
C SER A 208 -22.09 11.65 15.13
N VAL A 209 -23.13 11.46 14.32
CA VAL A 209 -24.09 12.52 14.02
C VAL A 209 -25.14 12.59 15.12
N VAL A 210 -25.36 13.78 15.67
CA VAL A 210 -26.38 14.06 16.68
C VAL A 210 -27.57 14.73 15.99
N ASP A 211 -28.72 14.07 16.00
CA ASP A 211 -29.98 14.63 15.54
C ASP A 211 -30.67 15.36 16.69
N LEU A 212 -30.56 16.68 16.70
CA LEU A 212 -31.15 17.54 17.73
C LEU A 212 -32.68 17.57 17.68
N SER A 213 -33.30 17.27 16.53
CA SER A 213 -34.76 17.25 16.41
C SER A 213 -35.38 16.05 17.13
N THR A 214 -34.65 14.93 17.18
CA THR A 214 -35.08 13.70 17.84
C THR A 214 -34.34 13.41 19.16
N GLY A 215 -33.31 14.18 19.48
CA GLY A 215 -32.44 13.96 20.65
C GLY A 215 -31.67 12.64 20.55
N LYS A 216 -31.32 12.20 19.34
CA LYS A 216 -30.65 10.91 19.13
C LYS A 216 -29.21 11.10 18.69
N VAL A 217 -28.31 10.41 19.38
CA VAL A 217 -26.91 10.27 19.01
C VAL A 217 -26.76 9.03 18.11
N GLY A 218 -26.33 9.25 16.88
CA GLY A 218 -26.11 8.19 15.89
C GLY A 218 -24.89 7.33 16.21
N SER A 219 -24.86 6.11 15.66
CA SER A 219 -23.66 5.25 15.75
C SER A 219 -22.46 5.92 15.08
N ALA A 220 -21.32 5.93 15.76
CA ALA A 220 -20.10 6.49 15.18
C ALA A 220 -19.61 5.67 13.98
N LYS A 221 -19.24 6.35 12.89
CA LYS A 221 -18.62 5.73 11.69
C LYS A 221 -17.23 6.30 11.48
N LEU A 222 -16.37 5.51 10.83
CA LEU A 222 -15.02 5.94 10.48
C LEU A 222 -15.05 6.86 9.27
N VAL A 223 -14.34 7.97 9.37
CA VAL A 223 -14.14 8.91 8.26
C VAL A 223 -12.66 9.24 8.19
N ARG A 224 -12.07 9.04 7.00
CA ARG A 224 -10.70 9.44 6.71
C ARG A 224 -10.65 10.96 6.54
N VAL A 225 -9.68 11.60 7.17
CA VAL A 225 -9.43 13.04 7.09
C VAL A 225 -7.96 13.29 6.80
N GLU A 226 -7.65 14.44 6.23
CA GLU A 226 -6.26 14.85 5.99
C GLU A 226 -5.77 15.78 7.11
N ASP A 227 -4.55 15.55 7.61
CA ASP A 227 -3.92 16.39 8.64
C ASP A 227 -3.81 17.87 8.22
N GLY A 228 -3.72 18.13 6.91
CA GLY A 228 -3.62 19.47 6.31
C GLY A 228 -4.93 20.24 6.24
N TRP A 229 -6.09 19.57 6.38
CA TRP A 229 -7.39 20.23 6.29
C TRP A 229 -7.63 21.22 7.43
N THR A 230 -8.46 22.21 7.15
CA THR A 230 -9.08 23.10 8.13
C THR A 230 -10.40 22.51 8.62
N VAL A 231 -10.94 23.05 9.71
CA VAL A 231 -12.29 22.67 10.18
C VAL A 231 -13.36 22.98 9.12
N GLY A 232 -13.17 24.02 8.30
CA GLY A 232 -14.08 24.35 7.20
C GLY A 232 -14.12 23.26 6.12
N GLU A 233 -12.96 22.74 5.72
CA GLU A 233 -12.86 21.62 4.78
C GLU A 233 -13.47 20.34 5.38
N LEU A 234 -13.23 20.08 6.66
CA LEU A 234 -13.87 18.97 7.37
C LEU A 234 -15.40 19.11 7.38
N LYS A 235 -15.94 20.30 7.67
CA LYS A 235 -17.38 20.58 7.61
C LYS A 235 -17.95 20.30 6.22
N HIS A 236 -17.25 20.70 5.16
CA HIS A 236 -17.68 20.42 3.79
C HIS A 236 -17.71 18.91 3.51
N HIS A 237 -16.62 18.20 3.82
CA HIS A 237 -16.52 16.76 3.60
C HIS A 237 -17.60 15.97 4.37
N ILE A 238 -17.80 16.27 5.66
CA ILE A 238 -18.85 15.65 6.48
C ILE A 238 -20.24 16.01 5.95
N GLY A 239 -20.42 17.23 5.42
CA GLY A 239 -21.64 17.64 4.72
C GLY A 239 -21.99 16.75 3.54
N GLU A 240 -21.00 16.40 2.72
CA GLU A 240 -21.18 15.48 1.59
C GLU A 240 -21.45 14.05 2.06
N VAL A 241 -20.65 13.52 3.00
CA VAL A 241 -20.75 12.13 3.47
C VAL A 241 -22.09 11.85 4.18
N TYR A 242 -22.60 12.80 4.96
CA TYR A 242 -23.82 12.63 5.77
C TYR A 242 -25.02 13.40 5.24
N ASN A 243 -24.89 14.10 4.11
CA ASN A 243 -25.93 14.96 3.54
C ASN A 243 -26.43 16.02 4.55
N LEU A 244 -25.48 16.72 5.17
CA LEU A 244 -25.72 17.73 6.20
C LEU A 244 -25.30 19.12 5.70
N ASN A 245 -25.90 20.19 6.24
CA ASN A 245 -25.53 21.54 5.87
C ASN A 245 -24.24 21.99 6.59
N SER A 246 -23.15 22.13 5.84
CA SER A 246 -21.82 22.51 6.34
C SER A 246 -21.76 23.91 6.96
N SER A 247 -22.65 24.84 6.58
CA SER A 247 -22.61 26.23 7.08
C SER A 247 -23.06 26.39 8.52
N CYS A 248 -23.78 25.40 9.06
CA CYS A 248 -24.31 25.41 10.42
C CYS A 248 -23.94 24.15 11.19
N MET A 249 -22.74 23.61 10.93
CA MET A 249 -22.25 22.46 11.67
C MET A 249 -21.52 22.85 12.94
N ARG A 250 -21.85 22.17 14.03
CA ARG A 250 -21.05 22.15 15.26
C ARG A 250 -20.29 20.83 15.36
N PHE A 251 -19.00 20.91 15.65
CA PHE A 251 -18.10 19.78 15.86
C PHE A 251 -17.62 19.80 17.31
N VAL A 252 -17.83 18.69 18.01
CA VAL A 252 -17.41 18.55 19.40
C VAL A 252 -16.55 17.30 19.55
N LEU A 253 -15.31 17.50 19.99
CA LEU A 253 -14.36 16.43 20.26
C LEU A 253 -14.61 15.84 21.64
N GLU A 254 -14.74 14.52 21.72
CA GLU A 254 -14.74 13.79 22.98
C GLU A 254 -13.32 13.64 23.53
N GLU A 255 -13.15 14.03 24.79
CA GLU A 255 -11.94 13.82 25.57
C GLU A 255 -12.22 12.87 26.74
N LYS A 256 -11.16 12.39 27.41
CA LYS A 256 -11.30 11.34 28.44
C LYS A 256 -12.32 11.65 29.54
N ASN A 257 -12.49 12.92 29.89
CA ASN A 257 -13.38 13.36 30.97
C ASN A 257 -14.14 14.65 30.61
N ASP A 258 -14.12 15.07 29.35
CA ASP A 258 -14.69 16.35 28.93
C ASP A 258 -15.02 16.33 27.44
N VAL A 259 -15.61 17.41 26.95
CA VAL A 259 -15.88 17.65 25.54
C VAL A 259 -15.43 19.05 25.14
N THR A 260 -14.80 19.15 23.97
CA THR A 260 -14.26 20.41 23.45
C THR A 260 -14.96 20.78 22.14
N ASP A 261 -15.59 21.96 22.11
CA ASP A 261 -16.09 22.52 20.85
C ASP A 261 -14.92 22.99 19.98
N ILE A 262 -14.80 22.40 18.78
CA ILE A 262 -13.72 22.67 17.83
C ILE A 262 -14.24 23.34 16.54
N SER A 263 -15.51 23.76 16.52
CA SER A 263 -16.22 24.24 15.32
C SER A 263 -15.57 25.42 14.62
N ASP A 264 -14.86 26.25 15.38
CA ASP A 264 -14.24 27.50 14.91
C ASP A 264 -12.72 27.51 15.16
N ALA A 265 -12.11 26.32 15.34
CA ALA A 265 -10.68 26.22 15.52
C ALA A 265 -9.93 26.69 14.26
N GLY A 266 -9.17 27.79 14.38
CA GLY A 266 -8.39 28.38 13.29
C GLY A 266 -7.09 27.65 12.92
N SER A 267 -7.01 26.34 13.22
CA SER A 267 -5.83 25.50 12.98
C SER A 267 -6.16 24.37 12.00
N THR A 268 -5.12 23.67 11.53
CA THR A 268 -5.28 22.46 10.74
C THR A 268 -5.65 21.26 11.60
N LEU A 269 -6.25 20.24 11.00
CA LEU A 269 -6.71 19.03 11.69
C LEU A 269 -5.57 18.30 12.40
N GLY A 270 -4.37 18.24 11.82
CA GLY A 270 -3.21 17.60 12.45
C GLY A 270 -2.71 18.31 13.72
N LYS A 271 -3.19 19.54 14.01
CA LYS A 271 -2.93 20.23 15.29
C LYS A 271 -4.07 20.04 16.29
N ILE A 272 -5.28 19.75 15.81
CA ILE A 272 -6.48 19.57 16.63
C ILE A 272 -6.58 18.12 17.09
N PHE A 273 -6.37 17.18 16.16
CA PHE A 273 -6.44 15.75 16.38
C PHE A 273 -5.04 15.18 16.53
N ARG A 274 -4.93 14.21 17.44
CA ARG A 274 -3.74 13.36 17.53
C ARG A 274 -3.85 12.26 16.49
N LYS A 275 -2.70 11.78 16.01
CA LYS A 275 -2.67 10.51 15.27
C LYS A 275 -3.23 9.43 16.17
N SER A 276 -4.17 8.66 15.62
CA SER A 276 -4.94 7.70 16.40
C SER A 276 -4.87 6.31 15.79
N THR A 277 -4.67 5.32 16.66
CA THR A 277 -4.71 3.90 16.32
C THR A 277 -6.12 3.36 16.45
N TYR A 278 -6.38 2.15 15.94
CA TYR A 278 -7.70 1.51 16.09
C TYR A 278 -8.25 1.50 17.53
N LYS A 279 -7.35 1.43 18.53
CA LYS A 279 -7.70 1.38 19.96
C LYS A 279 -8.09 2.73 20.54
N ASP A 280 -7.66 3.82 19.93
CA ASP A 280 -7.74 5.16 20.53
C ASP A 280 -8.18 6.26 19.56
N ARG A 281 -8.85 5.85 18.47
CA ARG A 281 -9.56 6.73 17.52
C ARG A 281 -10.43 7.74 18.25
N GLN A 282 -10.22 9.01 17.93
CA GLN A 282 -10.94 10.12 18.53
C GLN A 282 -12.38 10.15 18.02
N LEU A 283 -13.32 10.37 18.93
CA LEU A 283 -14.73 10.53 18.63
C LEU A 283 -15.08 12.01 18.51
N VAL A 284 -15.73 12.37 17.41
CA VAL A 284 -16.24 13.70 17.16
C VAL A 284 -17.74 13.60 16.96
N TYR A 285 -18.48 14.32 17.79
CA TYR A 285 -19.90 14.52 17.64
C TYR A 285 -20.14 15.66 16.65
N VAL A 286 -21.10 15.49 15.76
CA VAL A 286 -21.46 16.49 14.74
C VAL A 286 -22.96 16.74 14.77
N SER A 287 -23.37 17.99 14.85
CA SER A 287 -24.75 18.41 14.59
C SER A 287 -24.78 19.43 13.46
N SER A 288 -25.91 19.52 12.75
CA SER A 288 -26.14 20.53 11.71
C SER A 288 -27.51 21.17 11.94
N ASP A 289 -27.53 22.22 12.76
CA ASP A 289 -28.75 22.96 13.12
C ASP A 289 -28.44 24.46 13.16
N SER A 290 -29.20 25.26 12.42
CA SER A 290 -28.92 26.68 12.24
C SER A 290 -29.21 27.52 13.48
N GLU A 291 -30.08 27.08 14.38
CA GLU A 291 -30.40 27.81 15.61
C GLU A 291 -29.47 27.41 16.74
N ASP A 292 -29.19 26.12 16.89
CA ASP A 292 -28.29 25.61 17.91
C ASP A 292 -26.83 26.02 17.65
N TYR A 293 -26.40 26.08 16.38
CA TYR A 293 -25.05 26.53 16.00
C TYR A 293 -24.76 27.97 16.43
N LYS A 294 -25.78 28.83 16.56
CA LYS A 294 -25.59 30.24 16.98
C LYS A 294 -25.43 30.42 18.49
N LYS A 295 -25.74 29.40 19.29
CA LYS A 295 -25.64 29.46 20.75
C LYS A 295 -24.19 29.27 21.21
N GLU A 296 -23.87 29.74 22.41
CA GLU A 296 -22.66 29.27 23.09
C GLU A 296 -22.77 27.76 23.35
N PHE A 297 -21.65 27.03 23.27
CA PHE A 297 -21.69 25.56 23.35
C PHE A 297 -22.36 25.06 24.64
N LYS A 298 -22.06 25.66 25.79
CA LYS A 298 -22.63 25.26 27.09
C LYS A 298 -24.15 25.48 27.19
N ASP A 299 -24.71 26.33 26.35
CA ASP A 299 -26.15 26.64 26.29
C ASP A 299 -26.83 25.91 25.10
N SER A 300 -26.10 25.06 24.38
CA SER A 300 -26.59 24.35 23.20
C SER A 300 -27.33 23.07 23.57
N GLU A 301 -28.30 22.69 22.73
CA GLU A 301 -28.96 21.38 22.83
C GLU A 301 -27.96 20.26 22.59
N MET A 302 -26.97 20.48 21.72
CA MET A 302 -25.90 19.50 21.50
C MET A 302 -25.15 19.18 22.79
N TYR A 303 -24.82 20.18 23.62
CA TYR A 303 -24.18 19.96 24.93
C TYR A 303 -25.06 19.11 25.85
N VAL A 304 -26.37 19.38 25.89
CA VAL A 304 -27.31 18.56 26.67
C VAL A 304 -27.30 17.11 26.20
N GLN A 305 -27.33 16.86 24.89
CA GLN A 305 -27.41 15.50 24.34
C GLN A 305 -26.16 14.64 24.53
N ILE A 306 -24.97 15.25 24.65
CA ILE A 306 -23.71 14.50 24.73
C ILE A 306 -23.11 14.48 26.14
N CYS A 307 -23.53 15.39 27.04
CA CYS A 307 -23.04 15.46 28.40
C CYS A 307 -23.99 14.90 29.46
N PHE A 308 -25.27 14.65 29.11
CA PHE A 308 -26.30 14.14 30.02
C PHE A 308 -27.09 13.00 29.39
#